data_AF-A0A6V8HB89-F1
#
_entry.id   AF-A0A6V8HB89-F1
#
_cell.length_a   1.000
_cell.length_b   1.000
_cell.length_c   1.000
_cell.angle_alpha   90.00
_cell.angle_beta   90.00
_cell.angle_gamma   90.00
#
_symmetry.space_group_name_H-M   'P 1'
#
loop_
_entity.id
_entity.type
_entity.pdbx_description
1 polymer ?
#
loop_
_entity_poly.entity_id
_entity_poly.type
_entity_poly.pdbx_seq_one_letter_code
_entity_poly.pdbx_strand_id
1 'polypeptide(L)'
;MPSEIELARHACLPCRRSKRRCDRKIPSCDLCIKKDIDCNYPGTRTSERDSRTVYSQTPDSQSSQETTQSSNTEASAIYFLAPHIFRQAQLELPRPDIPIPAEVSSLIGDTSSIREIANTFFSTIHFWLPIVFKKGFFVSLLSPWTQRQTELSLLALCMKLCNTAPSEDESPNNFLYRTAKRFHHDVETAGVLSTHVLQAGLLIAYYEMGHAMYPASYLTVGACARYGLALGIYKHCSPTSAAEDEEMRGQRSWNEVEENRRVWWAVLIFDRFLNLNDPTRPLSTEDPTFDMYLPVDDTSWNDCTAKPGDAVRISTGFSLKIGGFARLAQATYLLSQAFHSVTPSAAIKDDTNDLDQAAQLRRTLLALVHAADSEAAHRRLDFCASSEMSFSAILLLQQHHFQRLNTIAMLDVGPQISLDNFWPESFEGVNRLITAATSHMNLTTTDPNKADCVPIFFTHVLYQVGCILLMLGRGTLLDDEIGEKFAVVKRLLLRMNARWRLAGIYADVLQAREIELASETHKTTRQFVCLT
;
A
#
# COMPACT_ATOMS: atom_id res chain seq x y z
N MET A 1 -1.92 -17.48 81.31
CA MET A 1 -3.04 -17.59 80.36
C MET A 1 -2.43 -17.76 78.98
N PRO A 2 -2.56 -18.91 78.30
CA PRO A 2 -1.99 -19.07 76.96
C PRO A 2 -2.83 -18.24 75.98
N SER A 3 -2.17 -17.37 75.22
CA SER A 3 -2.75 -16.56 74.15
C SER A 3 -3.40 -17.45 73.09
N GLU A 4 -4.69 -17.28 72.84
CA GLU A 4 -5.41 -17.95 71.76
C GLU A 4 -4.76 -17.60 70.42
N ILE A 5 -4.30 -18.63 69.69
CA ILE A 5 -3.73 -18.48 68.35
C ILE A 5 -4.89 -18.39 67.36
N GLU A 6 -5.02 -17.26 66.69
CA GLU A 6 -6.05 -17.03 65.68
C GLU A 6 -5.73 -17.82 64.39
N LEU A 7 -6.68 -18.64 63.93
CA LEU A 7 -6.52 -19.56 62.80
C LEU A 7 -7.44 -19.19 61.64
N ALA A 8 -6.89 -19.18 60.43
CA ALA A 8 -7.64 -18.92 59.20
C ALA A 8 -8.55 -20.10 58.81
N ARG A 9 -9.70 -19.77 58.20
CA ARG A 9 -10.73 -20.74 57.76
C ARG A 9 -10.23 -21.70 56.66
N HIS A 10 -9.30 -21.23 55.83
CA HIS A 10 -8.73 -21.99 54.71
C HIS A 10 -7.20 -21.99 54.76
N ALA A 11 -6.56 -22.95 54.10
CA ALA A 11 -5.11 -22.92 53.89
C ALA A 11 -4.72 -21.71 53.03
N CYS A 12 -3.55 -21.11 53.30
CA CYS A 12 -3.04 -20.00 52.48
C CYS A 12 -2.78 -20.43 51.03
N LEU A 13 -2.80 -19.45 50.12
CA LEU A 13 -2.63 -19.67 48.68
C LEU A 13 -1.30 -20.38 48.33
N PRO A 14 -0.14 -20.04 48.94
CA PRO A 14 1.13 -20.72 48.66
C PRO A 14 1.13 -22.21 49.05
N CYS A 15 0.60 -22.56 50.24
CA CYS A 15 0.51 -23.95 50.67
C CYS A 15 -0.48 -24.75 49.81
N ARG A 16 -1.57 -24.12 49.37
CA ARG A 16 -2.55 -24.73 48.47
C ARG A 16 -1.96 -25.02 47.08
N ARG A 17 -1.20 -24.08 46.51
CA ARG A 17 -0.51 -24.26 45.22
C ARG A 17 0.57 -25.34 45.28
N SER A 18 1.32 -25.39 46.38
CA SER A 18 2.38 -26.38 46.59
C SER A 18 1.89 -27.75 47.07
N LYS A 19 0.58 -27.94 47.29
CA LYS A 19 -0.06 -29.16 47.83
C LYS A 19 0.58 -29.63 49.16
N ARG A 20 1.00 -28.69 50.01
CA ARG A 20 1.61 -28.96 51.33
C ARG A 20 0.67 -28.59 52.48
N ARG A 21 0.85 -29.24 53.64
CA ARG A 21 0.04 -28.99 54.85
C ARG A 21 0.30 -27.57 55.37
N CYS A 22 -0.79 -26.83 55.62
CA CYS A 22 -0.78 -25.48 56.20
C CYS A 22 -1.34 -25.53 57.62
N ASP A 23 -0.66 -24.91 58.57
CA ASP A 23 -1.04 -24.77 59.98
C ASP A 23 -2.02 -23.61 60.24
N ARG A 24 -2.26 -22.76 59.23
CA ARG A 24 -3.31 -21.72 59.19
C ARG A 24 -3.20 -20.59 60.21
N LYS A 25 -2.05 -20.38 60.84
CA LYS A 25 -1.83 -19.25 61.74
C LYS A 25 -1.90 -17.92 60.99
N ILE A 26 -2.54 -16.92 61.60
CA ILE A 26 -2.61 -15.54 61.10
C ILE A 26 -1.54 -14.71 61.86
N PRO A 27 -0.81 -13.78 61.22
CA PRO A 27 -0.92 -13.35 59.82
C PRO A 27 -0.27 -14.28 58.79
N SER A 28 0.71 -15.09 59.20
CA SER A 28 1.46 -16.00 58.30
C SER A 28 1.59 -17.39 58.89
N CYS A 29 1.48 -18.41 58.04
CA CYS A 29 1.63 -19.81 58.41
C CYS A 29 3.11 -20.17 58.63
N ASP A 30 3.44 -21.10 59.55
CA ASP A 30 4.83 -21.45 59.90
C ASP A 30 5.64 -21.93 58.69
N LEU A 31 4.98 -22.60 57.73
CA LEU A 31 5.64 -23.09 56.51
C LEU A 31 6.05 -21.94 55.58
N CYS A 32 5.22 -20.90 55.45
CA CYS A 32 5.52 -19.72 54.66
C CYS A 32 6.64 -18.89 55.31
N ILE A 33 6.62 -18.74 56.65
CA ILE A 33 7.69 -18.08 57.40
C ILE A 33 9.02 -18.81 57.19
N LYS A 34 9.05 -20.14 57.35
CA LYS A 34 10.26 -20.93 57.19
C LYS A 34 10.82 -20.93 55.75
N LYS A 35 9.96 -20.68 54.76
CA LYS A 35 10.34 -20.64 53.35
C LYS A 35 10.57 -19.24 52.80
N ASP A 36 10.35 -18.21 53.62
CA ASP A 36 10.42 -16.81 53.22
C ASP A 36 9.54 -16.51 52.00
N ILE A 37 8.29 -16.99 52.06
CA ILE A 37 7.28 -16.80 50.99
C ILE A 37 6.12 -15.99 51.57
N ASP A 38 5.67 -14.98 50.82
CA ASP A 38 4.52 -14.15 51.17
C ASP A 38 3.25 -15.00 51.41
N CYS A 39 2.67 -14.89 52.60
CA CYS A 39 1.59 -15.74 53.08
C CYS A 39 0.24 -15.03 52.94
N ASN A 40 -0.49 -15.32 51.86
CA ASN A 40 -1.81 -14.73 51.64
C ASN A 40 -2.94 -15.76 51.78
N TYR A 41 -3.95 -15.44 52.59
CA TYR A 41 -5.16 -16.24 52.78
C TYR A 41 -6.31 -15.73 51.89
N PRO A 42 -7.03 -16.63 51.18
CA PRO A 42 -8.13 -16.23 50.32
C PRO A 42 -9.27 -15.60 51.13
N GLY A 43 -9.59 -14.33 50.85
CA GLY A 43 -10.72 -13.61 51.45
C GLY A 43 -10.36 -12.41 52.33
N THR A 44 -9.08 -12.09 52.54
CA THR A 44 -8.67 -10.93 53.33
C THR A 44 -8.07 -9.86 52.40
N ARG A 45 -8.85 -8.81 52.10
CA ARG A 45 -8.31 -7.57 51.53
C ARG A 45 -7.45 -6.93 52.62
N THR A 46 -6.13 -7.04 52.49
CA THR A 46 -5.18 -6.35 53.37
C THR A 46 -5.27 -4.85 53.12
N SER A 47 -5.80 -4.15 54.12
CA SER A 47 -5.72 -2.70 54.25
C SER A 47 -4.30 -2.34 54.64
N GLU A 48 -3.51 -1.83 53.70
CA GLU A 48 -2.32 -1.06 54.03
C GLU A 48 -2.74 0.40 54.21
N ARG A 49 -2.67 0.84 55.47
CA ARG A 49 -2.69 2.24 55.87
C ARG A 49 -1.32 2.83 55.52
N ASP A 50 -1.29 3.78 54.60
CA ASP A 50 -0.27 4.82 54.66
C ASP A 50 -0.95 6.19 54.63
N SER A 51 -0.63 6.98 55.65
CA SER A 51 -1.27 8.25 55.94
C SER A 51 -0.58 9.36 55.16
N ARG A 52 -1.32 10.05 54.28
CA ARG A 52 -1.09 11.47 54.00
C ARG A 52 -2.36 12.11 53.43
N THR A 53 -2.94 12.94 54.28
CA THR A 53 -4.03 13.90 54.05
C THR A 53 -3.75 14.79 52.84
N VAL A 54 -4.78 15.07 52.02
CA VAL A 54 -5.24 16.42 51.57
C VAL A 54 -6.31 16.28 50.47
N TYR A 55 -7.49 16.82 50.81
CA TYR A 55 -8.61 17.32 50.00
C TYR A 55 -9.50 16.36 49.18
N SER A 56 -10.73 16.28 49.70
CA SER A 56 -11.97 15.85 49.07
C SER A 56 -12.34 16.71 47.88
N GLN A 57 -12.54 16.10 46.72
CA GLN A 57 -13.60 16.46 45.76
C GLN A 57 -14.02 15.18 45.02
N THR A 58 -15.27 14.77 45.18
CA THR A 58 -15.99 13.90 44.22
C THR A 58 -16.28 14.72 42.96
N PRO A 59 -16.22 14.13 41.76
CA PRO A 59 -17.44 13.48 41.25
C PRO A 59 -17.23 12.11 40.58
N ASP A 60 -18.30 11.34 40.67
CA ASP A 60 -18.76 10.22 39.85
C ASP A 60 -17.87 9.63 38.73
N SER A 61 -17.61 8.33 38.90
CA SER A 61 -17.76 7.29 37.87
C SER A 61 -17.08 7.49 36.51
N GLN A 62 -15.73 7.50 36.49
CA GLN A 62 -14.92 7.28 35.26
C GLN A 62 -13.72 6.33 35.42
N SER A 63 -13.57 5.58 36.52
CA SER A 63 -12.31 4.85 36.80
C SER A 63 -12.10 3.55 36.01
N SER A 64 -13.08 3.09 35.22
CA SER A 64 -12.96 1.82 34.46
C SER A 64 -12.28 2.01 33.10
N GLN A 65 -12.43 3.17 32.46
CA GLN A 65 -11.85 3.44 31.13
C GLN A 65 -10.38 3.88 31.22
N GLU A 66 -10.02 4.69 32.21
CA GLU A 66 -8.64 5.20 32.37
C GLU A 66 -7.62 4.09 32.64
N THR A 67 -7.95 3.10 33.49
CA THR A 67 -7.04 2.00 33.83
C THR A 67 -6.76 1.09 32.60
N THR A 68 -7.76 0.88 31.75
CA THR A 68 -7.66 0.01 30.56
C THR A 68 -6.97 0.72 29.38
N GLN A 69 -7.20 2.02 29.23
CA GLN A 69 -6.47 2.85 28.25
C GLN A 69 -4.99 2.94 28.61
N SER A 70 -4.65 3.14 29.89
CA SER A 70 -3.25 3.19 30.36
C SER A 70 -2.48 1.91 30.05
N SER A 71 -3.06 0.73 30.30
CA SER A 71 -2.40 -0.56 30.02
C SER A 71 -2.22 -0.84 28.52
N ASN A 72 -3.17 -0.36 27.68
CA ASN A 72 -3.05 -0.51 26.23
C ASN A 72 -1.93 0.38 25.68
N THR A 73 -1.80 1.62 26.17
CA THR A 73 -0.72 2.51 25.72
C THR A 73 0.66 1.96 26.09
N GLU A 74 0.82 1.35 27.27
CA GLU A 74 2.08 0.76 27.72
C GLU A 74 2.52 -0.44 26.88
N ALA A 75 1.63 -1.39 26.59
CA ALA A 75 1.96 -2.57 25.78
C ALA A 75 2.39 -2.18 24.35
N SER A 76 1.68 -1.23 23.74
CA SER A 76 2.06 -0.66 22.44
C SER A 76 3.41 0.05 22.51
N ALA A 77 3.69 0.82 23.57
CA ALA A 77 4.99 1.46 23.73
C ALA A 77 6.13 0.44 23.89
N ILE A 78 5.94 -0.62 24.68
CA ILE A 78 6.93 -1.70 24.87
C ILE A 78 7.22 -2.41 23.54
N TYR A 79 6.20 -2.60 22.69
CA TYR A 79 6.39 -3.19 21.36
C TYR A 79 7.44 -2.43 20.53
N PHE A 80 7.42 -1.09 20.56
CA PHE A 80 8.37 -0.26 19.82
C PHE A 80 9.69 -0.02 20.55
N LEU A 81 9.64 0.25 21.86
CA LEU A 81 10.80 0.65 22.65
C LEU A 81 11.65 -0.55 23.12
N ALA A 82 11.03 -1.72 23.30
CA ALA A 82 11.68 -2.93 23.80
C ALA A 82 11.13 -4.21 23.15
N PRO A 83 11.29 -4.40 21.83
CA PRO A 83 10.71 -5.52 21.09
C PRO A 83 11.20 -6.90 21.53
N HIS A 84 12.38 -6.99 22.15
CA HIS A 84 12.88 -8.24 22.75
C HIS A 84 12.09 -8.62 24.01
N ILE A 85 11.80 -7.64 24.87
CA ILE A 85 11.01 -7.85 26.10
C ILE A 85 9.57 -8.20 25.73
N PHE A 86 8.99 -7.48 24.76
CA PHE A 86 7.65 -7.77 24.25
C PHE A 86 7.48 -9.24 23.84
N ARG A 87 8.44 -9.77 23.06
CA ARG A 87 8.46 -11.17 22.62
C ARG A 87 8.71 -12.15 23.77
N GLN A 88 9.70 -11.88 24.63
CA GLN A 88 10.04 -12.76 25.75
C GLN A 88 8.87 -12.89 26.74
N ALA A 89 8.14 -11.81 26.97
CA ALA A 89 6.96 -11.78 27.83
C ALA A 89 5.68 -12.28 27.14
N GLN A 90 5.74 -12.66 25.86
CA GLN A 90 4.60 -13.11 25.05
C GLN A 90 3.43 -12.12 25.11
N LEU A 91 3.72 -10.82 25.08
CA LEU A 91 2.70 -9.79 25.06
C LEU A 91 1.98 -9.79 23.71
N GLU A 92 0.69 -9.44 23.72
CA GLU A 92 -0.07 -9.17 22.51
C GLU A 92 -0.30 -7.68 22.37
N LEU A 93 -0.35 -7.22 21.12
CA LEU A 93 -0.73 -5.84 20.84
C LEU A 93 -2.18 -5.63 21.29
N PRO A 94 -2.46 -4.54 22.02
CA PRO A 94 -3.78 -4.28 22.54
C PRO A 94 -4.77 -4.05 21.40
N ARG A 95 -6.02 -4.43 21.66
CA ARG A 95 -7.15 -4.24 20.76
C ARG A 95 -8.14 -3.31 21.42
N PRO A 96 -7.90 -1.99 21.37
CA PRO A 96 -8.82 -1.04 21.97
C PRO A 96 -10.18 -1.14 21.27
N ASP A 97 -11.25 -1.16 22.06
CA ASP A 97 -12.61 -1.10 21.54
C ASP A 97 -12.94 0.37 21.24
N ILE A 98 -12.91 0.72 19.95
CA ILE A 98 -13.15 2.09 19.49
C ILE A 98 -14.56 2.14 18.90
N PRO A 99 -15.46 2.98 19.43
CA PRO A 99 -16.80 3.09 18.91
C PRO A 99 -16.78 3.62 17.48
N ILE A 100 -17.60 3.01 16.62
CA ILE A 100 -17.77 3.47 15.24
C ILE A 100 -18.57 4.79 15.27
N PRO A 101 -18.05 5.90 14.71
CA PRO A 101 -18.77 7.16 14.69
C PRO A 101 -20.10 7.06 13.93
N ALA A 102 -21.14 7.76 14.41
CA ALA A 102 -22.47 7.74 13.79
C ALA A 102 -22.44 8.17 12.30
N GLU A 103 -21.57 9.13 11.96
CA GLU A 103 -21.33 9.55 10.58
C GLU A 103 -20.83 8.40 9.70
N VAL A 104 -19.89 7.58 10.21
CA VAL A 104 -19.37 6.40 9.50
C VAL A 104 -20.48 5.37 9.31
N SER A 105 -21.24 5.05 10.37
CA SER A 105 -22.38 4.13 10.28
C SER A 105 -23.42 4.60 9.26
N SER A 106 -23.70 5.91 9.20
CA SER A 106 -24.63 6.48 8.21
C SER A 106 -24.14 6.34 6.76
N LEU A 107 -22.82 6.40 6.55
CA LEU A 107 -22.21 6.29 5.23
C LEU A 107 -22.14 4.85 4.74
N ILE A 108 -21.75 3.89 5.59
CA ILE A 108 -21.61 2.49 5.17
C ILE A 108 -22.93 1.71 5.21
N GLY A 109 -23.90 2.20 5.99
CA GLY A 109 -25.22 1.58 6.13
C GLY A 109 -25.19 0.28 6.93
N ASP A 110 -26.15 -0.59 6.63
CA ASP A 110 -26.31 -1.89 7.28
C ASP A 110 -25.43 -2.98 6.64
N THR A 111 -25.54 -4.21 7.14
CA THR A 111 -24.78 -5.36 6.61
C THR A 111 -25.05 -5.63 5.12
N SER A 112 -26.25 -5.31 4.61
CA SER A 112 -26.56 -5.45 3.18
C SER A 112 -25.80 -4.40 2.36
N SER A 113 -25.84 -3.15 2.81
CA SER A 113 -25.12 -2.03 2.19
C SER A 113 -23.61 -2.29 2.16
N ILE A 114 -23.02 -2.77 3.26
CA ILE A 114 -21.61 -3.15 3.32
C ILE A 114 -21.29 -4.27 2.33
N ARG A 115 -22.18 -5.26 2.17
CA ARG A 115 -22.00 -6.35 1.21
C ARG A 115 -21.99 -5.85 -0.23
N GLU A 116 -22.87 -4.91 -0.57
CA GLU A 116 -22.91 -4.29 -1.90
C GLU A 116 -21.64 -3.50 -2.20
N ILE A 117 -21.19 -2.66 -1.26
CA ILE A 117 -19.93 -1.92 -1.36
C ILE A 117 -18.76 -2.87 -1.62
N ALA A 118 -18.66 -3.94 -0.83
CA ALA A 118 -17.60 -4.92 -0.96
C ALA A 118 -17.68 -5.68 -2.29
N ASN A 119 -18.87 -6.05 -2.75
CA ASN A 119 -19.04 -6.72 -4.04
C ASN A 119 -18.54 -5.86 -5.20
N THR A 120 -18.89 -4.56 -5.23
CA THR A 120 -18.40 -3.62 -6.24
C THR A 120 -16.88 -3.49 -6.19
N PHE A 121 -16.30 -3.39 -4.99
CA PHE A 121 -14.84 -3.33 -4.84
C PHE A 121 -14.15 -4.60 -5.36
N PHE A 122 -14.68 -5.77 -4.99
CA PHE A 122 -14.14 -7.07 -5.41
C PHE A 122 -14.32 -7.36 -6.90
N SER A 123 -15.23 -6.65 -7.58
CA SER A 123 -15.45 -6.76 -9.02
C SER A 123 -14.80 -5.63 -9.84
N THR A 124 -14.02 -4.75 -9.22
CA THR A 124 -13.37 -3.62 -9.91
C THR A 124 -11.89 -3.53 -9.52
N ILE A 125 -11.59 -2.92 -8.38
CA ILE A 125 -10.23 -2.59 -7.94
C ILE A 125 -9.45 -3.84 -7.51
N HIS A 126 -10.12 -4.80 -6.86
CA HIS A 126 -9.48 -6.02 -6.36
C HIS A 126 -8.80 -6.86 -7.46
N PHE A 127 -9.21 -6.72 -8.72
CA PHE A 127 -8.61 -7.46 -9.82
C PHE A 127 -7.12 -7.17 -10.02
N TRP A 128 -6.71 -5.92 -9.80
CA TRP A 128 -5.31 -5.51 -9.93
C TRP A 128 -4.66 -5.15 -8.59
N LEU A 129 -5.47 -4.83 -7.56
CA LEU A 129 -5.03 -4.60 -6.18
C LEU A 129 -5.66 -5.59 -5.18
N PRO A 130 -5.37 -6.90 -5.28
CA PRO A 130 -5.92 -7.94 -4.40
C PRO A 130 -5.25 -7.97 -3.03
N ILE A 131 -5.44 -6.91 -2.23
CA ILE A 131 -4.83 -6.76 -0.91
C ILE A 131 -5.72 -7.24 0.25
N VAL A 132 -7.00 -7.53 -0.02
CA VAL A 132 -7.98 -7.98 0.99
C VAL A 132 -8.37 -9.43 0.74
N PHE A 133 -8.36 -10.28 1.77
CA PHE A 133 -8.83 -11.66 1.64
C PHE A 133 -10.36 -11.73 1.53
N LYS A 134 -10.87 -11.81 0.29
CA LYS A 134 -12.31 -11.74 -0.04
C LYS A 134 -13.19 -12.65 0.83
N LYS A 135 -12.84 -13.93 0.95
CA LYS A 135 -13.63 -14.89 1.74
C LYS A 135 -13.59 -14.55 3.24
N GLY A 136 -12.41 -14.19 3.76
CA GLY A 136 -12.23 -13.79 5.15
C GLY A 136 -13.04 -12.54 5.50
N PHE A 137 -13.10 -11.56 4.60
CA PHE A 137 -13.92 -10.36 4.76
C PHE A 137 -15.40 -10.70 4.96
N PHE A 138 -15.99 -11.51 4.07
CA PHE A 138 -17.41 -11.87 4.17
C PHE A 138 -17.73 -12.76 5.37
N VAL A 139 -16.83 -13.67 5.76
CA VAL A 139 -16.99 -14.48 6.99
C VAL A 139 -17.01 -13.58 8.23
N SER A 140 -16.12 -12.58 8.26
CA SER A 140 -16.03 -11.63 9.37
C SER A 140 -17.26 -10.71 9.43
N LEU A 141 -17.76 -10.27 8.28
CA LEU A 141 -18.98 -9.45 8.17
C LEU A 141 -20.23 -10.17 8.71
N LEU A 142 -20.32 -11.50 8.54
CA LEU A 142 -21.46 -12.30 9.00
C LEU A 142 -21.38 -12.69 10.47
N SER A 143 -20.26 -12.40 11.15
CA SER A 143 -20.00 -12.85 12.51
C SER A 143 -20.16 -11.67 13.49
N PRO A 144 -21.28 -11.59 14.26
CA PRO A 144 -21.56 -10.45 15.14
C PRO A 144 -20.55 -10.31 16.29
N TRP A 145 -19.88 -11.41 16.64
CA TRP A 145 -18.88 -11.48 17.71
C TRP A 145 -17.45 -11.23 17.24
N THR A 146 -17.27 -10.76 16.00
CA THR A 146 -15.94 -10.44 15.49
C THR A 146 -15.38 -9.27 16.30
N GLN A 147 -14.25 -9.49 16.97
CA GLN A 147 -13.54 -8.45 17.76
C GLN A 147 -12.98 -7.28 16.93
N ARG A 148 -13.30 -7.19 15.63
CA ARG A 148 -12.70 -6.25 14.66
C ARG A 148 -13.73 -5.45 13.86
N GLN A 149 -14.88 -5.15 14.47
CA GLN A 149 -15.94 -4.42 13.76
C GLN A 149 -15.47 -3.04 13.29
N THR A 150 -14.69 -2.34 14.12
CA THR A 150 -14.14 -1.02 13.79
C THR A 150 -13.24 -1.07 12.55
N GLU A 151 -12.30 -2.01 12.49
CA GLU A 151 -11.42 -2.14 11.33
C GLU A 151 -12.16 -2.59 10.06
N LEU A 152 -13.18 -3.45 10.21
CA LEU A 152 -14.04 -3.86 9.09
C LEU A 152 -14.89 -2.70 8.57
N SER A 153 -15.47 -1.88 9.46
CA SER A 153 -16.23 -0.68 9.09
C SER A 153 -15.33 0.36 8.42
N LEU A 154 -14.11 0.53 8.91
CA LEU A 154 -13.12 1.40 8.29
C LEU A 154 -12.76 0.91 6.88
N LEU A 155 -12.50 -0.40 6.73
CA LEU A 155 -12.19 -0.98 5.44
C LEU A 155 -13.37 -0.86 4.46
N ALA A 156 -14.61 -1.10 4.91
CA ALA A 156 -15.81 -0.92 4.10
C ALA A 156 -16.00 0.55 3.68
N LEU A 157 -15.74 1.51 4.58
CA LEU A 157 -15.78 2.93 4.27
C LEU A 157 -14.76 3.31 3.19
N CYS A 158 -13.53 2.78 3.28
CA CYS A 158 -12.48 3.01 2.27
C CYS A 158 -12.77 2.30 0.93
N MET A 159 -13.39 1.11 0.95
CA MET A 159 -13.92 0.48 -0.27
C MET A 159 -14.97 1.36 -0.92
N LYS A 160 -15.92 1.91 -0.15
CA LYS A 160 -16.93 2.85 -0.65
C LYS A 160 -16.28 4.09 -1.26
N LEU A 161 -15.29 4.66 -0.58
CA LEU A 161 -14.52 5.81 -1.07
C LEU A 161 -13.93 5.51 -2.46
N CYS A 162 -13.25 4.38 -2.62
CA CYS A 162 -12.63 4.03 -3.89
C CYS A 162 -13.64 3.68 -4.99
N ASN A 163 -14.83 3.18 -4.65
CA ASN A 163 -15.90 2.91 -5.63
C ASN A 163 -16.60 4.19 -6.13
N THR A 164 -16.39 5.32 -5.47
CA THR A 164 -17.12 6.56 -5.76
C THR A 164 -16.39 7.37 -6.83
N ALA A 165 -17.06 7.61 -7.97
CA ALA A 165 -16.56 8.51 -9.01
C ALA A 165 -16.57 9.98 -8.55
N PRO A 166 -15.69 10.84 -9.10
CA PRO A 166 -15.68 12.27 -8.80
C PRO A 166 -17.02 12.93 -9.20
N SER A 167 -17.68 13.59 -8.25
CA SER A 167 -18.86 14.44 -8.50
C SER A 167 -18.43 15.85 -8.93
N GLU A 168 -19.28 16.52 -9.72
CA GLU A 168 -19.15 17.95 -10.05
C GLU A 168 -19.35 18.83 -8.80
N ASP A 169 -20.30 18.44 -7.94
CA ASP A 169 -20.41 18.99 -6.59
C ASP A 169 -19.32 18.37 -5.73
N GLU A 170 -18.24 19.11 -5.44
CA GLU A 170 -17.14 18.60 -4.62
C GLU A 170 -17.56 18.21 -3.19
N SER A 171 -18.72 18.69 -2.72
CA SER A 171 -19.12 18.60 -1.31
C SER A 171 -19.27 17.16 -0.77
N PRO A 172 -19.90 16.19 -1.46
CA PRO A 172 -20.16 14.86 -0.88
C PRO A 172 -18.93 13.94 -0.92
N ASN A 173 -18.16 13.99 -2.02
CA ASN A 173 -16.93 13.19 -2.14
C ASN A 173 -15.85 13.68 -1.17
N ASN A 174 -15.77 14.99 -0.99
CA ASN A 174 -14.89 15.58 0.01
C ASN A 174 -15.35 15.21 1.43
N PHE A 175 -16.66 15.12 1.70
CA PHE A 175 -17.16 14.62 2.98
C PHE A 175 -16.79 13.15 3.24
N LEU A 176 -17.02 12.26 2.27
CA LEU A 176 -16.66 10.84 2.40
C LEU A 176 -15.15 10.65 2.61
N TYR A 177 -14.32 11.33 1.82
CA TYR A 177 -12.86 11.31 1.96
C TYR A 177 -12.42 11.83 3.34
N ARG A 178 -12.91 13.01 3.77
CA ARG A 178 -12.56 13.57 5.09
C ARG A 178 -12.98 12.67 6.24
N THR A 179 -14.16 12.05 6.13
CA THR A 179 -14.67 11.11 7.13
C THR A 179 -13.80 9.86 7.20
N ALA A 180 -13.43 9.28 6.05
CA ALA A 180 -12.53 8.14 5.99
C ALA A 180 -11.14 8.48 6.56
N LYS A 181 -10.59 9.65 6.22
CA LYS A 181 -9.28 10.07 6.70
C LYS A 181 -9.26 10.32 8.20
N ARG A 182 -10.28 11.01 8.73
CA ARG A 182 -10.42 11.25 10.16
C ARG A 182 -10.60 9.93 10.92
N PHE A 183 -11.49 9.06 10.46
CA PHE A 183 -11.73 7.78 11.13
C PHE A 183 -10.50 6.87 11.09
N HIS A 184 -9.76 6.83 9.98
CA HIS A 184 -8.48 6.12 9.90
C HIS A 184 -7.48 6.65 10.93
N HIS A 185 -7.34 7.97 11.05
CA HIS A 185 -6.48 8.62 12.03
C HIS A 185 -6.92 8.35 13.48
N ASP A 186 -8.21 8.39 13.78
CA ASP A 186 -8.75 8.10 15.12
C ASP A 186 -8.44 6.65 15.53
N VAL A 187 -8.53 5.71 14.58
CA VAL A 187 -8.16 4.29 14.80
C VAL A 187 -6.66 4.12 15.02
N GLU A 188 -5.83 4.82 14.24
CA GLU A 188 -4.37 4.80 14.39
C GLU A 188 -3.92 5.39 15.74
N THR A 189 -4.45 6.55 16.12
CA THR A 189 -4.08 7.26 17.37
C THR A 189 -4.53 6.52 18.63
N ALA A 190 -5.61 5.74 18.54
CA ALA A 190 -6.00 4.82 19.60
C ALA A 190 -5.03 3.62 19.76
N GLY A 191 -4.07 3.45 18.84
CA GLY A 191 -3.04 2.43 18.92
C GLY A 191 -3.42 1.09 18.27
N VAL A 192 -4.45 1.06 17.42
CA VAL A 192 -4.79 -0.16 16.67
C VAL A 192 -3.73 -0.39 15.61
N LEU A 193 -3.01 -1.51 15.74
CA LEU A 193 -2.00 -1.94 14.77
C LEU A 193 -2.43 -3.25 14.13
N SER A 194 -3.19 -3.17 13.03
CA SER A 194 -3.71 -4.33 12.28
C SER A 194 -3.60 -4.20 10.74
N THR A 195 -3.62 -5.33 10.03
CA THR A 195 -3.57 -5.39 8.56
C THR A 195 -4.74 -4.65 7.91
N HIS A 196 -5.94 -4.69 8.50
CA HIS A 196 -7.12 -4.03 7.94
C HIS A 196 -7.01 -2.50 7.94
N VAL A 197 -6.41 -1.93 8.98
CA VAL A 197 -6.12 -0.49 9.05
C VAL A 197 -5.07 -0.08 8.02
N LEU A 198 -4.07 -0.92 7.77
CA LEU A 198 -3.10 -0.69 6.69
C LEU A 198 -3.75 -0.79 5.30
N GLN A 199 -4.59 -1.79 5.06
CA GLN A 199 -5.37 -1.91 3.82
C GLN A 199 -6.23 -0.66 3.61
N ALA A 200 -6.92 -0.18 4.65
CA ALA A 200 -7.69 1.05 4.59
C ALA A 200 -6.82 2.28 4.25
N GLY A 201 -5.63 2.39 4.85
CA GLY A 201 -4.66 3.45 4.54
C GLY A 201 -4.19 3.42 3.08
N LEU A 202 -3.92 2.21 2.54
CA LEU A 202 -3.56 2.02 1.13
C LEU A 202 -4.72 2.39 0.19
N LEU A 203 -5.95 2.05 0.53
CA LEU A 203 -7.12 2.46 -0.26
C LEU A 203 -7.31 3.98 -0.24
N ILE A 204 -7.07 4.65 0.89
CA ILE A 204 -7.06 6.10 0.96
C ILE A 204 -5.95 6.68 0.08
N ALA A 205 -4.72 6.16 0.16
CA ALA A 205 -3.62 6.59 -0.69
C ALA A 205 -3.98 6.45 -2.18
N TYR A 206 -4.57 5.31 -2.57
CA TYR A 206 -5.02 5.07 -3.93
C TYR A 206 -6.03 6.11 -4.41
N TYR A 207 -7.02 6.43 -3.58
CA TYR A 207 -7.98 7.51 -3.85
C TYR A 207 -7.26 8.86 -4.03
N GLU A 208 -6.41 9.24 -3.08
CA GLU A 208 -5.64 10.49 -3.13
C GLU A 208 -4.78 10.58 -4.40
N MET A 209 -4.13 9.49 -4.81
CA MET A 209 -3.35 9.41 -6.05
C MET A 209 -4.23 9.60 -7.29
N GLY A 210 -5.32 8.83 -7.41
CA GLY A 210 -6.23 8.89 -8.55
C GLY A 210 -6.94 10.23 -8.71
N HIS A 211 -7.08 10.99 -7.61
CA HIS A 211 -7.66 12.33 -7.61
C HIS A 211 -6.63 13.46 -7.60
N ALA A 212 -5.34 13.15 -7.82
CA ALA A 212 -4.24 14.11 -7.81
C ALA A 212 -4.14 14.98 -6.54
N MET A 213 -4.48 14.40 -5.38
CA MET A 213 -4.42 15.07 -4.07
C MET A 213 -3.00 15.03 -3.51
N TYR A 214 -2.13 15.88 -4.03
CA TYR A 214 -0.77 16.08 -3.53
C TYR A 214 -0.70 17.33 -2.62
N PRO A 215 0.07 17.31 -1.51
CA PRO A 215 1.02 16.28 -1.09
C PRO A 215 0.43 15.13 -0.26
N ALA A 216 -0.89 15.06 -0.07
CA ALA A 216 -1.53 14.09 0.83
C ALA A 216 -1.20 12.62 0.47
N SER A 217 -1.34 12.22 -0.80
CA SER A 217 -1.02 10.86 -1.26
C SER A 217 0.41 10.43 -0.93
N TYR A 218 1.38 11.32 -1.16
CA TYR A 218 2.79 11.08 -0.90
C TYR A 218 3.04 10.78 0.59
N LEU A 219 2.44 11.60 1.47
CA LEU A 219 2.57 11.41 2.91
C LEU A 219 1.82 10.16 3.40
N THR A 220 0.64 9.86 2.85
CA THR A 220 -0.14 8.67 3.23
C THR A 220 0.61 7.39 2.88
N VAL A 221 1.25 7.30 1.70
CA VAL A 221 2.04 6.11 1.34
C VAL A 221 3.25 5.97 2.25
N GLY A 222 3.95 7.06 2.57
CA GLY A 222 5.05 7.03 3.55
C GLY A 222 4.60 6.56 4.94
N ALA A 223 3.42 7.01 5.39
CA ALA A 223 2.81 6.53 6.63
C ALA A 223 2.46 5.04 6.55
N CYS A 224 1.87 4.57 5.44
CA CYS A 224 1.57 3.16 5.21
C CYS A 224 2.85 2.29 5.21
N ALA A 225 3.95 2.79 4.66
CA ALA A 225 5.24 2.11 4.72
C ALA A 225 5.73 1.93 6.16
N ARG A 226 5.71 3.00 6.96
CA ARG A 226 6.06 2.94 8.39
C ARG A 226 5.13 2.03 9.18
N TYR A 227 3.84 2.07 8.88
CA TYR A 227 2.83 1.23 9.52
C TYR A 227 3.04 -0.26 9.19
N GLY A 228 3.34 -0.61 7.92
CA GLY A 228 3.67 -1.97 7.51
C GLY A 228 4.97 -2.49 8.12
N LEU A 229 5.99 -1.63 8.24
CA LEU A 229 7.22 -1.96 8.96
C LEU A 229 6.95 -2.20 10.45
N ALA A 230 6.14 -1.35 11.08
CA ALA A 230 5.70 -1.51 12.46
C ALA A 230 4.95 -2.83 12.68
N LEU A 231 4.05 -3.23 11.78
CA LEU A 231 3.38 -4.53 11.83
C LEU A 231 4.33 -5.73 11.62
N GLY A 232 5.49 -5.50 11.02
CA GLY A 232 6.44 -6.55 10.65
C GLY A 232 6.00 -7.41 9.46
N ILE A 233 5.05 -6.94 8.63
CA ILE A 233 4.52 -7.74 7.52
C ILE A 233 5.54 -7.95 6.39
N TYR A 234 6.52 -7.06 6.26
CA TYR A 234 7.61 -7.18 5.28
C TYR A 234 8.39 -8.49 5.42
N LYS A 235 8.44 -9.05 6.63
CA LYS A 235 9.12 -10.33 6.92
C LYS A 235 8.47 -11.51 6.21
N HIS A 236 7.18 -11.43 5.87
CA HIS A 236 6.46 -12.48 5.11
C HIS A 236 6.85 -12.54 3.63
N CYS A 237 7.61 -11.55 3.17
CA CYS A 237 8.20 -11.52 1.83
C CYS A 237 9.66 -11.98 1.82
N SER A 238 10.36 -11.92 2.96
CA SER A 238 11.78 -12.28 3.03
C SER A 238 11.97 -13.78 3.25
N PRO A 239 13.04 -14.39 2.69
CA PRO A 239 13.43 -15.73 3.08
C PRO A 239 13.89 -15.75 4.53
N THR A 240 13.17 -16.50 5.36
CA THR A 240 13.43 -16.69 6.79
C THR A 240 14.26 -17.95 7.04
N SER A 241 14.95 -18.01 8.17
CA SER A 241 15.61 -19.24 8.61
C SER A 241 14.57 -20.30 9.00
N ALA A 242 14.93 -21.59 8.94
CA ALA A 242 14.02 -22.69 9.29
C ALA A 242 13.42 -22.57 10.71
N ALA A 243 14.17 -21.99 11.65
CA ALA A 243 13.71 -21.74 13.02
C ALA A 243 12.68 -20.60 13.10
N GLU A 244 12.84 -19.54 12.31
CA GLU A 244 11.87 -18.44 12.23
C GLU A 244 10.59 -18.86 11.50
N ASP A 245 10.72 -19.75 10.51
CA ASP A 245 9.59 -20.34 9.79
C ASP A 245 8.71 -21.21 10.70
N GLU A 246 9.31 -22.02 11.57
CA GLU A 246 8.56 -22.84 12.54
C GLU A 246 7.83 -21.97 13.57
N GLU A 247 8.46 -20.90 14.05
CA GLU A 247 7.84 -19.95 14.99
C GLU A 247 6.68 -19.18 14.34
N MET A 248 6.82 -18.73 13.08
CA MET A 248 5.75 -18.05 12.35
C MET A 248 4.59 -18.98 11.96
N ARG A 249 4.87 -20.23 11.55
CA ARG A 249 3.83 -21.20 11.13
C ARG A 249 2.92 -21.65 12.27
N GLY A 250 3.39 -21.61 13.51
CA GLY A 250 2.60 -21.95 14.69
C GLY A 250 1.57 -20.88 15.09
N GLN A 251 1.75 -19.63 14.65
CA GLN A 251 1.00 -18.47 15.16
C GLN A 251 -0.04 -17.89 14.19
N ARG A 252 0.09 -18.12 12.88
CA ARG A 252 -0.78 -17.49 11.87
C ARG A 252 -1.25 -18.48 10.81
N SER A 253 -2.46 -18.27 10.32
CA SER A 253 -2.97 -19.04 9.19
C SER A 253 -2.19 -18.67 7.91
N TRP A 254 -2.07 -19.62 6.98
CA TRP A 254 -1.48 -19.37 5.65
C TRP A 254 -2.13 -18.18 4.94
N ASN A 255 -3.45 -18.05 5.10
CA ASN A 255 -4.20 -16.96 4.49
C ASN A 255 -3.77 -15.59 5.02
N GLU A 256 -3.53 -15.47 6.33
CA GLU A 256 -3.04 -14.21 6.90
C GLU A 256 -1.61 -13.88 6.44
N VAL A 257 -0.74 -14.89 6.26
CA VAL A 257 0.61 -14.70 5.73
C VAL A 257 0.56 -14.17 4.30
N GLU A 258 -0.26 -14.78 3.45
CA GLU A 258 -0.42 -14.37 2.05
C GLU A 258 -1.08 -12.99 1.92
N GLU A 259 -2.11 -12.70 2.73
CA GLU A 259 -2.73 -11.38 2.78
C GLU A 259 -1.70 -10.31 3.17
N ASN A 260 -0.92 -10.53 4.23
CA ASN A 260 0.13 -9.62 4.66
C ASN A 260 1.21 -9.42 3.58
N ARG A 261 1.61 -10.49 2.88
CA ARG A 261 2.55 -10.41 1.75
C ARG A 261 1.99 -9.50 0.66
N ARG A 262 0.71 -9.65 0.32
CA ARG A 262 0.04 -8.83 -0.70
C ARG A 262 -0.06 -7.37 -0.31
N VAL A 263 -0.40 -7.09 0.95
CA VAL A 263 -0.43 -5.74 1.51
C VAL A 263 0.94 -5.08 1.43
N TRP A 264 2.02 -5.80 1.78
CA TRP A 264 3.38 -5.26 1.67
C TRP A 264 3.78 -4.96 0.23
N TRP A 265 3.45 -5.85 -0.71
CA TRP A 265 3.69 -5.58 -2.12
C TRP A 265 2.94 -4.34 -2.63
N ALA A 266 1.72 -4.08 -2.15
CA ALA A 266 1.02 -2.84 -2.49
C ALA A 266 1.70 -1.58 -1.94
N VAL A 267 2.27 -1.62 -0.73
CA VAL A 267 3.12 -0.53 -0.21
C VAL A 267 4.29 -0.28 -1.16
N LEU A 268 5.01 -1.35 -1.55
CA LEU A 268 6.15 -1.26 -2.45
C LEU A 268 5.76 -0.68 -3.82
N ILE A 269 4.62 -1.10 -4.38
CA ILE A 269 4.09 -0.63 -5.66
C ILE A 269 3.79 0.87 -5.60
N PHE A 270 3.07 1.33 -4.57
CA PHE A 270 2.66 2.73 -4.46
C PHE A 270 3.84 3.67 -4.19
N ASP A 271 4.80 3.25 -3.36
CA ASP A 271 6.01 4.03 -3.07
C ASP A 271 6.82 4.29 -4.34
N ARG A 272 6.98 3.29 -5.23
CA ARG A 272 7.66 3.52 -6.52
C ARG A 272 6.82 4.33 -7.49
N PHE A 273 5.53 4.02 -7.61
CA PHE A 273 4.67 4.72 -8.57
C PHE A 273 4.63 6.23 -8.31
N LEU A 274 4.55 6.65 -7.05
CA LEU A 274 4.56 8.07 -6.67
C LEU A 274 5.84 8.82 -7.07
N ASN A 275 6.96 8.12 -7.17
CA ASN A 275 8.27 8.69 -7.47
C ASN A 275 8.65 8.57 -8.97
N LEU A 276 7.77 8.04 -9.84
CA LEU A 276 8.02 7.93 -11.28
C LEU A 276 8.34 9.28 -11.96
N ASN A 277 7.69 10.36 -11.54
CA ASN A 277 7.90 11.69 -12.11
C ASN A 277 9.16 12.39 -11.57
N ASP A 278 9.71 11.91 -10.46
CA ASP A 278 10.90 12.47 -9.82
C ASP A 278 11.71 11.34 -9.16
N PRO A 279 12.45 10.55 -9.97
CA PRO A 279 13.17 9.37 -9.49
C PRO A 279 14.34 9.71 -8.55
N THR A 280 14.68 10.99 -8.42
CA THR A 280 15.73 11.46 -7.50
C THR A 280 15.25 11.53 -6.05
N ARG A 281 13.93 11.47 -5.81
CA ARG A 281 13.37 11.45 -4.47
C ARG A 281 13.66 10.12 -3.79
N PRO A 282 14.06 10.14 -2.50
CA PRO A 282 14.23 8.92 -1.73
C PRO A 282 12.90 8.19 -1.56
N LEU A 283 12.95 6.87 -1.69
CA LEU A 283 11.82 5.98 -1.41
C LEU A 283 11.59 5.82 0.09
N SER A 284 10.35 5.54 0.48
CA SER A 284 9.98 5.26 1.87
C SER A 284 10.35 3.83 2.31
N THR A 285 10.59 2.95 1.34
CA THR A 285 10.89 1.53 1.51
C THR A 285 12.21 1.14 0.86
N GLU A 286 12.82 0.08 1.38
CA GLU A 286 13.98 -0.55 0.74
C GLU A 286 13.58 -1.29 -0.55
N ASP A 287 14.56 -1.52 -1.41
CA ASP A 287 14.36 -2.23 -2.66
C ASP A 287 14.09 -3.72 -2.48
N PRO A 288 13.15 -4.30 -3.26
CA PRO A 288 12.92 -5.73 -3.21
C PRO A 288 14.18 -6.46 -3.67
N THR A 289 14.60 -7.47 -2.92
CA THR A 289 15.72 -8.31 -3.32
C THR A 289 15.26 -9.42 -4.25
N PHE A 290 16.16 -9.96 -5.07
CA PHE A 290 15.83 -11.03 -6.04
C PHE A 290 15.33 -12.34 -5.40
N ASP A 291 15.56 -12.51 -4.09
CA ASP A 291 15.09 -13.64 -3.30
C ASP A 291 13.77 -13.39 -2.56
N MET A 292 13.19 -12.20 -2.69
CA MET A 292 11.90 -11.89 -2.08
C MET A 292 10.78 -12.74 -2.69
N TYR A 293 9.89 -13.24 -1.83
CA TYR A 293 8.71 -14.02 -2.21
C TYR A 293 7.65 -13.14 -2.88
N LEU A 294 7.16 -13.64 -4.00
CA LEU A 294 6.03 -13.09 -4.72
C LEU A 294 4.69 -13.53 -4.10
N PRO A 295 3.62 -12.75 -4.28
CA PRO A 295 2.26 -13.23 -4.05
C PRO A 295 1.99 -14.50 -4.86
N VAL A 296 1.15 -15.40 -4.34
CA VAL A 296 0.70 -16.57 -5.10
C VAL A 296 -0.31 -16.17 -6.17
N ASP A 297 -0.69 -17.10 -7.03
CA ASP A 297 -1.69 -16.89 -8.06
C ASP A 297 -3.02 -16.33 -7.51
N ASP A 298 -3.51 -15.24 -8.11
CA ASP A 298 -4.70 -14.51 -7.65
C ASP A 298 -5.98 -15.35 -7.66
N THR A 299 -6.14 -16.21 -8.67
CA THR A 299 -7.30 -17.11 -8.75
C THR A 299 -7.27 -18.15 -7.64
N SER A 300 -6.14 -18.81 -7.46
CA SER A 300 -5.93 -19.81 -6.41
C SER A 300 -6.08 -19.21 -5.01
N TRP A 301 -5.65 -17.97 -4.84
CA TRP A 301 -5.83 -17.22 -3.60
C TRP A 301 -7.30 -16.93 -3.30
N ASN A 302 -8.02 -16.35 -4.27
CA ASN A 302 -9.44 -16.03 -4.12
C ASN A 302 -10.32 -17.27 -3.90
N ASP A 303 -9.98 -18.39 -4.55
CA ASP A 303 -10.68 -19.67 -4.44
C ASP A 303 -10.28 -20.47 -3.18
N CYS A 304 -9.31 -19.98 -2.40
CA CYS A 304 -8.77 -20.62 -1.20
C CYS A 304 -8.14 -22.00 -1.48
N THR A 305 -7.54 -22.18 -2.66
CA THR A 305 -6.85 -23.41 -3.06
C THR A 305 -5.33 -23.30 -2.99
N ALA A 306 -4.80 -22.07 -2.89
CA ALA A 306 -3.37 -21.80 -2.76
C ALA A 306 -2.78 -22.37 -1.46
N LYS A 307 -1.53 -22.84 -1.55
CA LYS A 307 -0.78 -23.46 -0.46
C LYS A 307 0.56 -22.74 -0.25
N PRO A 308 1.20 -22.90 0.93
CA PRO A 308 2.51 -22.31 1.19
C PRO A 308 3.60 -22.68 0.16
N GLY A 309 3.54 -23.88 -0.41
CA GLY A 309 4.48 -24.33 -1.43
C GLY A 309 4.33 -23.67 -2.79
N ASP A 310 3.23 -22.95 -3.03
CA ASP A 310 2.97 -22.25 -4.29
C ASP A 310 3.66 -20.87 -4.33
N ALA A 311 4.17 -20.39 -3.18
CA ALA A 311 4.93 -19.15 -3.10
C ALA A 311 6.30 -19.31 -3.74
N VAL A 312 6.60 -18.46 -4.72
CA VAL A 312 7.85 -18.47 -5.48
C VAL A 312 8.64 -17.19 -5.24
N ARG A 313 9.96 -17.26 -5.45
CA ARG A 313 10.84 -16.08 -5.39
C ARG A 313 10.84 -15.34 -6.73
N ILE A 314 11.17 -14.05 -6.71
CA ILE A 314 11.35 -13.24 -7.93
C ILE A 314 12.28 -13.93 -8.91
N SER A 315 13.40 -14.46 -8.42
CA SER A 315 14.41 -15.17 -9.21
C SER A 315 13.89 -16.33 -10.07
N THR A 316 12.86 -17.02 -9.57
CA THR A 316 12.22 -18.15 -10.24
C THR A 316 10.94 -17.77 -10.98
N GLY A 317 10.36 -16.62 -10.69
CA GLY A 317 9.00 -16.27 -11.13
C GLY A 317 8.88 -15.88 -12.61
N PHE A 318 9.97 -15.46 -13.27
CA PHE A 318 9.89 -14.91 -14.64
C PHE A 318 9.38 -15.91 -15.68
N SER A 319 9.68 -17.20 -15.49
CA SER A 319 9.31 -18.30 -16.39
C SER A 319 7.99 -18.99 -16.03
N LEU A 320 7.35 -18.61 -14.92
CA LEU A 320 6.17 -19.30 -14.38
C LEU A 320 4.88 -18.51 -14.64
N LYS A 321 3.74 -19.21 -14.66
CA LYS A 321 2.41 -18.57 -14.62
C LYS A 321 2.04 -18.32 -13.16
N ILE A 322 2.11 -17.07 -12.73
CA ILE A 322 2.11 -16.69 -11.29
C ILE A 322 0.98 -15.75 -10.88
N GLY A 323 0.14 -15.29 -11.81
CA GLY A 323 -0.93 -14.34 -11.53
C GLY A 323 -0.55 -12.88 -11.80
N GLY A 324 -1.56 -12.03 -11.96
CA GLY A 324 -1.39 -10.64 -12.37
C GLY A 324 -0.70 -9.78 -11.31
N PHE A 325 -1.05 -9.98 -10.04
CA PHE A 325 -0.44 -9.23 -8.95
C PHE A 325 1.03 -9.62 -8.71
N ALA A 326 1.36 -10.88 -8.87
CA ALA A 326 2.74 -11.36 -8.80
C ALA A 326 3.61 -10.80 -9.95
N ARG A 327 3.05 -10.70 -11.17
CA ARG A 327 3.70 -10.02 -12.30
C ARG A 327 3.91 -8.53 -12.02
N LEU A 328 2.92 -7.86 -11.43
CA LEU A 328 3.06 -6.46 -11.02
C LEU A 328 4.16 -6.26 -9.95
N ALA A 329 4.30 -7.20 -9.01
CA ALA A 329 5.41 -7.21 -8.06
C ALA A 329 6.78 -7.35 -8.76
N GLN A 330 6.89 -8.21 -9.78
CA GLN A 330 8.12 -8.28 -10.60
C GLN A 330 8.40 -6.98 -11.36
N ALA A 331 7.36 -6.35 -11.93
CA ALA A 331 7.50 -5.06 -12.60
C ALA A 331 7.98 -3.97 -11.63
N THR A 332 7.52 -4.01 -10.38
CA THR A 332 7.94 -3.08 -9.31
C THR A 332 9.41 -3.25 -8.94
N TYR A 333 9.90 -4.50 -8.88
CA TYR A 333 11.33 -4.78 -8.70
C TYR A 333 12.17 -4.20 -9.85
N LEU A 334 11.76 -4.43 -11.11
CA LEU A 334 12.48 -3.89 -12.27
C LEU A 334 12.41 -2.35 -12.34
N LEU A 335 11.30 -1.74 -11.91
CA LEU A 335 11.18 -0.29 -11.80
C LEU A 335 12.19 0.30 -10.81
N SER A 336 12.46 -0.39 -9.70
CA SER A 336 13.48 0.04 -8.74
C SER A 336 14.88 0.07 -9.38
N GLN A 337 15.19 -0.91 -10.23
CA GLN A 337 16.43 -0.88 -11.03
C GLN A 337 16.44 0.28 -12.04
N ALA A 338 15.30 0.60 -12.65
CA ALA A 338 15.21 1.75 -13.56
C ALA A 338 15.47 3.07 -12.84
N PHE A 339 15.00 3.24 -11.59
CA PHE A 339 15.34 4.40 -10.77
C PHE A 339 16.83 4.54 -10.53
N HIS A 340 17.53 3.44 -10.25
CA HIS A 340 18.99 3.46 -10.13
C HIS A 340 19.69 3.84 -11.43
N SER A 341 19.18 3.41 -12.59
CA SER A 341 19.76 3.77 -13.89
C SER A 341 19.61 5.24 -14.27
N VAL A 342 18.59 5.94 -13.76
CA VAL A 342 18.32 7.35 -14.11
C VAL A 342 18.75 8.35 -13.04
N THR A 343 19.05 7.88 -11.82
CA THR A 343 19.53 8.74 -10.74
C THR A 343 21.02 9.01 -10.93
N PRO A 344 21.47 10.28 -10.89
CA PRO A 344 22.88 10.62 -11.05
C PRO A 344 23.74 9.93 -9.98
N SER A 345 24.54 8.94 -10.38
CA SER A 345 25.56 8.37 -9.51
C SER A 345 26.69 9.38 -9.34
N ALA A 346 27.06 9.71 -8.10
CA ALA A 346 28.24 10.51 -7.78
C ALA A 346 29.57 9.86 -8.23
N ALA A 347 29.54 8.57 -8.58
CA ALA A 347 30.66 7.87 -9.18
C ALA A 347 30.51 7.87 -10.71
N ILE A 348 31.45 8.53 -11.39
CA ILE A 348 31.74 8.35 -12.82
C ILE A 348 32.08 6.87 -13.01
N LYS A 349 31.08 6.07 -13.39
CA LYS A 349 31.29 4.69 -13.81
C LYS A 349 31.48 4.66 -15.33
N ASP A 350 32.11 3.59 -15.78
CA ASP A 350 32.39 3.27 -17.17
C ASP A 350 31.08 3.29 -18.00
N ASP A 351 30.87 4.34 -18.80
CA ASP A 351 29.63 4.62 -19.57
C ASP A 351 29.15 3.42 -20.41
N THR A 352 30.08 2.53 -20.81
CA THR A 352 29.78 1.32 -21.59
C THR A 352 28.99 0.28 -20.80
N ASN A 353 29.38 0.03 -19.54
CA ASN A 353 28.70 -0.94 -18.67
C ASN A 353 27.30 -0.49 -18.28
N ASP A 354 27.09 0.82 -18.10
CA ASP A 354 25.78 1.38 -17.75
C ASP A 354 24.79 1.29 -18.92
N LEU A 355 25.27 1.46 -20.17
CA LEU A 355 24.44 1.29 -21.38
C LEU A 355 24.03 -0.18 -21.59
N ASP A 356 24.94 -1.13 -21.36
CA ASP A 356 24.63 -2.56 -21.47
C ASP A 356 23.64 -3.03 -20.39
N GLN A 357 23.79 -2.55 -19.16
CA GLN A 357 22.83 -2.80 -18.07
C GLN A 357 21.45 -2.22 -18.40
N ALA A 358 21.40 -0.97 -18.89
CA ALA A 358 20.13 -0.36 -19.32
C ALA A 358 19.49 -1.15 -20.48
N ALA A 359 20.28 -1.63 -21.44
CA ALA A 359 19.77 -2.46 -22.54
C ALA A 359 19.21 -3.81 -22.04
N GLN A 360 19.91 -4.47 -21.12
CA GLN A 360 19.42 -5.70 -20.50
C GLN A 360 18.11 -5.45 -19.74
N LEU A 361 18.05 -4.41 -18.91
CA LEU A 361 16.86 -4.06 -18.13
C LEU A 361 15.64 -3.81 -19.03
N ARG A 362 15.80 -3.05 -20.13
CA ARG A 362 14.73 -2.78 -21.09
C ARG A 362 14.20 -4.05 -21.76
N ARG A 363 15.09 -4.95 -22.19
CA ARG A 363 14.69 -6.26 -22.75
C ARG A 363 13.97 -7.12 -21.74
N THR A 364 14.43 -7.14 -20.48
CA THR A 364 13.77 -7.88 -19.41
C THR A 364 12.37 -7.31 -19.10
N LEU A 365 12.23 -5.98 -19.04
CA LEU A 365 10.94 -5.32 -18.89
C LEU A 365 9.98 -5.66 -20.02
N LEU A 366 10.44 -5.61 -21.27
CA LEU A 366 9.60 -5.96 -22.43
C LEU A 366 9.22 -7.45 -22.44
N ALA A 367 10.14 -8.35 -22.09
CA ALA A 367 9.84 -9.77 -21.94
C ALA A 367 8.77 -10.01 -20.84
N LEU A 368 8.82 -9.25 -19.74
CA LEU A 368 7.81 -9.30 -18.69
C LEU A 368 6.45 -8.82 -19.19
N VAL A 369 6.40 -7.74 -20.00
CA VAL A 369 5.17 -7.27 -20.66
C VAL A 369 4.54 -8.40 -21.48
N HIS A 370 5.31 -9.05 -22.36
CA HIS A 370 4.78 -10.14 -23.18
C HIS A 370 4.23 -11.30 -22.36
N ALA A 371 4.93 -11.68 -21.29
CA ALA A 371 4.47 -12.73 -20.39
C ALA A 371 3.18 -12.34 -19.66
N ALA A 372 3.11 -11.11 -19.14
CA ALA A 372 1.97 -10.60 -18.42
C ALA A 372 0.73 -10.44 -19.31
N ASP A 373 0.91 -9.94 -20.55
CA ASP A 373 -0.20 -9.76 -21.50
C ASP A 373 -0.73 -11.10 -22.04
N SER A 374 0.15 -12.07 -22.28
CA SER A 374 -0.26 -13.43 -22.64
C SER A 374 -1.14 -14.05 -21.54
N GLU A 375 -0.74 -13.85 -20.29
CA GLU A 375 -1.50 -14.30 -19.13
C GLU A 375 -2.83 -13.55 -18.97
N ALA A 376 -2.84 -12.24 -19.15
CA ALA A 376 -4.04 -11.40 -19.11
C ALA A 376 -5.05 -11.80 -20.21
N ALA A 377 -4.57 -12.02 -21.44
CA ALA A 377 -5.40 -12.47 -22.57
C ALA A 377 -6.02 -13.84 -22.29
N HIS A 378 -5.24 -14.79 -21.76
CA HIS A 378 -5.74 -16.11 -21.39
C HIS A 378 -6.80 -16.04 -20.28
N ARG A 379 -6.66 -15.09 -19.35
CA ARG A 379 -7.61 -14.83 -18.26
C ARG A 379 -8.76 -13.90 -18.66
N ARG A 380 -8.76 -13.37 -19.88
CA ARG A 380 -9.74 -12.38 -20.39
C ARG A 380 -9.82 -11.13 -19.50
N LEU A 381 -8.67 -10.65 -19.03
CA LEU A 381 -8.56 -9.40 -18.31
C LEU A 381 -8.46 -8.24 -19.31
N ASP A 382 -9.23 -7.18 -19.09
CA ASP A 382 -9.22 -6.00 -19.95
C ASP A 382 -7.96 -5.14 -19.77
N PHE A 383 -7.30 -5.26 -18.61
CA PHE A 383 -6.10 -4.48 -18.25
C PHE A 383 -5.01 -5.35 -17.64
N CYS A 384 -3.78 -4.89 -17.80
CA CYS A 384 -2.60 -5.52 -17.25
C CYS A 384 -1.74 -4.47 -16.55
N ALA A 385 -1.98 -4.27 -15.25
CA ALA A 385 -1.24 -3.33 -14.42
C ALA A 385 0.29 -3.58 -14.45
N SER A 386 0.71 -4.84 -14.58
CA SER A 386 2.12 -5.21 -14.73
C SER A 386 2.73 -4.64 -16.01
N SER A 387 2.01 -4.69 -17.13
CA SER A 387 2.48 -4.16 -18.42
C SER A 387 2.55 -2.64 -18.37
N GLU A 388 1.55 -1.98 -17.79
CA GLU A 388 1.54 -0.52 -17.58
C GLU A 388 2.72 -0.05 -16.74
N MET A 389 3.01 -0.74 -15.63
CA MET A 389 4.17 -0.44 -14.77
C MET A 389 5.50 -0.70 -15.49
N SER A 390 5.60 -1.79 -16.25
CA SER A 390 6.81 -2.15 -16.99
C SER A 390 7.09 -1.15 -18.12
N PHE A 391 6.06 -0.73 -18.85
CA PHE A 391 6.18 0.35 -19.83
C PHE A 391 6.54 1.67 -19.16
N SER A 392 6.00 1.97 -17.98
CA SER A 392 6.37 3.20 -17.26
C SER A 392 7.88 3.26 -16.96
N ALA A 393 8.48 2.11 -16.61
CA ALA A 393 9.93 1.99 -16.44
C ALA A 393 10.70 2.13 -17.76
N ILE A 394 10.24 1.48 -18.85
CA ILE A 394 10.87 1.60 -20.18
C ILE A 394 10.87 3.07 -20.65
N LEU A 395 9.71 3.74 -20.54
CA LEU A 395 9.56 5.13 -20.99
C LEU A 395 10.32 6.11 -20.09
N LEU A 396 10.46 5.82 -18.79
CA LEU A 396 11.34 6.58 -17.90
C LEU A 396 12.80 6.54 -18.38
N LEU A 397 13.32 5.34 -18.69
CA LEU A 397 14.67 5.18 -19.22
C LEU A 397 14.84 5.93 -20.56
N GLN A 398 13.84 5.88 -21.44
CA GLN A 398 13.87 6.60 -22.73
C GLN A 398 13.90 8.12 -22.53
N GLN A 399 13.08 8.65 -21.61
CA GLN A 399 13.07 10.07 -21.30
C GLN A 399 14.43 10.53 -20.76
N HIS A 400 15.03 9.75 -19.86
CA HIS A 400 16.38 10.03 -19.35
C HIS A 400 17.43 10.00 -20.47
N HIS A 401 17.35 9.03 -21.39
CA HIS A 401 18.23 8.97 -22.56
C HIS A 401 18.13 10.24 -23.42
N PHE A 402 16.91 10.72 -23.70
CA PHE A 402 16.70 11.98 -24.41
C PHE A 402 17.25 13.20 -23.67
N GLN A 403 17.11 13.25 -22.34
CA GLN A 403 17.69 14.33 -21.53
C GLN A 403 19.23 14.34 -21.63
N ARG A 404 19.87 13.16 -21.59
CA ARG A 404 21.33 13.04 -21.80
C ARG A 404 21.73 13.53 -23.19
N LEU A 405 21.02 13.09 -24.25
CA LEU A 405 21.30 13.53 -25.62
C LEU A 405 21.16 15.04 -25.78
N ASN A 406 20.10 15.64 -25.22
CA ASN A 406 19.90 17.10 -25.27
C ASN A 406 21.02 17.86 -24.54
N THR A 407 21.50 17.33 -23.41
CA THR A 407 22.60 17.94 -22.65
C THR A 407 23.90 17.91 -23.44
N ILE A 408 24.16 16.84 -24.19
CA ILE A 408 25.32 16.71 -25.09
C ILE A 408 25.16 17.62 -26.31
N ALA A 409 23.99 17.65 -26.94
CA ALA A 409 23.72 18.43 -28.15
C ALA A 409 23.79 19.95 -27.92
N MET A 410 23.38 20.44 -26.74
CA MET A 410 23.50 21.86 -26.34
C MET A 410 24.95 22.40 -26.40
N LEU A 411 25.96 21.52 -26.50
CA LEU A 411 27.36 21.92 -26.65
C LEU A 411 27.77 22.18 -28.11
N ASP A 412 27.06 21.68 -29.13
CA ASP A 412 27.50 21.76 -30.54
C ASP A 412 26.43 22.14 -31.59
N VAL A 413 25.18 21.67 -31.50
CA VAL A 413 24.07 22.00 -32.44
C VAL A 413 22.73 21.77 -31.72
N GLY A 414 21.76 22.68 -31.86
CA GLY A 414 20.47 22.60 -31.15
C GLY A 414 19.80 21.20 -31.19
N PRO A 415 19.02 20.81 -30.17
CA PRO A 415 18.69 19.41 -29.96
C PRO A 415 17.79 18.86 -31.07
N GLN A 416 18.31 17.91 -31.85
CA GLN A 416 17.57 17.14 -32.84
C GLN A 416 17.35 15.72 -32.33
N ILE A 417 16.35 15.53 -31.48
CA ILE A 417 15.87 14.18 -31.14
C ILE A 417 15.15 13.65 -32.39
N SER A 418 15.65 12.57 -32.98
CA SER A 418 15.00 11.87 -34.09
C SER A 418 14.42 10.53 -33.67
N LEU A 419 13.61 9.93 -34.55
CA LEU A 419 13.15 8.54 -34.41
C LEU A 419 14.29 7.53 -34.30
N ASP A 420 15.50 7.86 -34.78
CA ASP A 420 16.66 6.95 -34.70
C ASP A 420 17.23 6.86 -33.27
N ASN A 421 16.88 7.81 -32.39
CA ASN A 421 17.26 7.78 -30.97
C ASN A 421 16.28 6.94 -30.12
N PHE A 422 15.26 6.34 -30.74
CA PHE A 422 14.31 5.50 -30.05
C PHE A 422 14.85 4.08 -29.87
N TRP A 423 14.75 3.56 -28.65
CA TRP A 423 15.00 2.15 -28.47
C TRP A 423 13.81 1.29 -28.96
N PRO A 424 14.06 0.09 -29.52
CA PRO A 424 13.01 -0.79 -30.03
C PRO A 424 11.91 -1.07 -29.00
N GLU A 425 12.29 -1.31 -27.75
CA GLU A 425 11.39 -1.60 -26.64
C GLU A 425 10.50 -0.40 -26.30
N SER A 426 11.06 0.82 -26.35
CA SER A 426 10.29 2.05 -26.16
C SER A 426 9.31 2.26 -27.31
N PHE A 427 9.76 2.01 -28.56
CA PHE A 427 8.96 2.21 -29.76
C PHE A 427 7.76 1.27 -29.78
N GLU A 428 7.98 0.00 -29.44
CA GLU A 428 6.91 -0.97 -29.24
C GLU A 428 5.94 -0.47 -28.14
N GLY A 429 6.46 -0.03 -27.00
CA GLY A 429 5.64 0.45 -25.90
C GLY A 429 4.72 1.61 -26.28
N VAL A 430 5.23 2.63 -26.96
CA VAL A 430 4.43 3.76 -27.44
C VAL A 430 3.30 3.30 -28.36
N ASN A 431 3.61 2.50 -29.38
CA ASN A 431 2.58 2.05 -30.35
C ASN A 431 1.53 1.14 -29.70
N ARG A 432 1.95 0.24 -28.80
CA ARG A 432 1.03 -0.65 -28.09
C ARG A 432 0.13 0.10 -27.13
N LEU A 433 0.64 1.10 -26.41
CA LEU A 433 -0.15 1.93 -25.52
C LEU A 433 -1.15 2.82 -26.27
N ILE A 434 -0.81 3.33 -27.45
CA ILE A 434 -1.75 4.06 -28.33
C ILE A 434 -2.85 3.13 -28.85
N THR A 435 -2.49 1.90 -29.21
CA THR A 435 -3.47 0.88 -29.64
C THR A 435 -4.39 0.52 -28.48
N ALA A 436 -3.83 0.28 -27.29
CA ALA A 436 -4.60 0.05 -26.06
C ALA A 436 -5.52 1.23 -25.72
N ALA A 437 -5.05 2.47 -25.90
CA ALA A 437 -5.84 3.67 -25.70
C ALA A 437 -7.06 3.71 -26.64
N THR A 438 -6.85 3.40 -27.91
CA THR A 438 -7.93 3.35 -28.91
C THR A 438 -8.95 2.26 -28.60
N SER A 439 -8.47 1.04 -28.29
CA SER A 439 -9.32 -0.07 -27.87
C SER A 439 -10.12 0.26 -26.62
N HIS A 440 -9.50 0.92 -25.64
CA HIS A 440 -10.15 1.33 -24.40
C HIS A 440 -11.25 2.38 -24.62
N MET A 441 -11.01 3.36 -25.49
CA MET A 441 -12.05 4.31 -25.88
C MET A 441 -13.26 3.59 -26.51
N ASN A 442 -13.05 2.54 -27.30
CA ASN A 442 -14.15 1.76 -27.86
C ASN A 442 -14.88 0.96 -26.77
N LEU A 443 -14.15 0.28 -25.89
CA LEU A 443 -14.71 -0.53 -24.80
C LEU A 443 -15.57 0.29 -23.85
N THR A 444 -15.09 1.44 -23.41
CA THR A 444 -15.84 2.32 -22.50
C THR A 444 -17.02 3.01 -23.16
N THR A 445 -17.09 3.04 -24.50
CA THR A 445 -18.28 3.51 -25.23
C THR A 445 -19.36 2.44 -25.25
N THR A 446 -18.96 1.17 -25.34
CA THR A 446 -19.89 0.04 -25.32
C THR A 446 -20.35 -0.34 -23.91
N ASP A 447 -19.48 -0.24 -22.91
CA ASP A 447 -19.76 -0.57 -21.51
C ASP A 447 -19.12 0.48 -20.59
N PRO A 448 -19.90 1.48 -20.14
CA PRO A 448 -19.40 2.53 -19.26
C PRO A 448 -18.81 2.00 -17.94
N ASN A 449 -19.29 0.85 -17.44
CA ASN A 449 -18.82 0.28 -16.16
C ASN A 449 -17.36 -0.19 -16.23
N LYS A 450 -16.82 -0.43 -17.44
CA LYS A 450 -15.41 -0.80 -17.62
C LYS A 450 -14.45 0.33 -17.27
N ALA A 451 -14.93 1.58 -17.21
CA ALA A 451 -14.13 2.71 -16.77
C ALA A 451 -13.67 2.58 -15.31
N ASP A 452 -14.43 1.87 -14.47
CA ASP A 452 -14.11 1.67 -13.04
C ASP A 452 -13.01 0.63 -12.80
N CYS A 453 -12.69 -0.18 -13.81
CA CYS A 453 -11.67 -1.23 -13.70
C CYS A 453 -10.26 -0.75 -14.07
N VAL A 454 -10.10 0.49 -14.53
CA VAL A 454 -8.83 0.98 -15.06
C VAL A 454 -7.87 1.36 -13.93
N PRO A 455 -6.67 0.74 -13.84
CA PRO A 455 -5.66 1.16 -12.88
C PRO A 455 -5.17 2.58 -13.15
N ILE A 456 -4.78 3.29 -12.08
CA ILE A 456 -4.19 4.64 -12.21
C ILE A 456 -2.85 4.61 -12.97
N PHE A 457 -2.19 3.46 -13.05
CA PHE A 457 -0.94 3.29 -13.80
C PHE A 457 -1.11 3.56 -15.29
N PHE A 458 -2.26 3.16 -15.85
CA PHE A 458 -2.59 3.46 -17.23
C PHE A 458 -2.66 4.97 -17.51
N THR A 459 -3.22 5.77 -16.58
CA THR A 459 -3.25 7.24 -16.74
C THR A 459 -1.85 7.84 -16.82
N HIS A 460 -0.93 7.34 -15.99
CA HIS A 460 0.44 7.84 -15.93
C HIS A 460 1.25 7.45 -17.17
N VAL A 461 1.16 6.19 -17.59
CA VAL A 461 1.93 5.75 -18.77
C VAL A 461 1.44 6.45 -20.05
N LEU A 462 0.14 6.76 -20.16
CA LEU A 462 -0.40 7.60 -21.23
C LEU A 462 0.16 9.02 -21.19
N TYR A 463 0.30 9.60 -20.01
CA TYR A 463 0.97 10.90 -19.85
C TYR A 463 2.44 10.85 -20.31
N GLN A 464 3.19 9.80 -19.97
CA GLN A 464 4.57 9.62 -20.45
C GLN A 464 4.64 9.49 -21.98
N VAL A 465 3.70 8.75 -22.59
CA VAL A 465 3.57 8.67 -24.05
C VAL A 465 3.30 10.06 -24.65
N GLY A 466 2.37 10.83 -24.08
CA GLY A 466 2.09 12.20 -24.52
C GLY A 466 3.33 13.10 -24.46
N CYS A 467 4.12 13.02 -23.38
CA CYS A 467 5.37 13.76 -23.25
C CYS A 467 6.38 13.39 -24.34
N ILE A 468 6.50 12.10 -24.64
CA ILE A 468 7.37 11.59 -25.69
C ILE A 468 6.94 12.08 -27.07
N LEU A 469 5.65 12.03 -27.39
CA LEU A 469 5.12 12.50 -28.67
C LEU A 469 5.37 14.01 -28.86
N LEU A 470 5.20 14.82 -27.80
CA LEU A 470 5.54 16.24 -27.83
C LEU A 470 7.04 16.49 -28.04
N MET A 471 7.91 15.66 -27.45
CA MET A 471 9.36 15.77 -27.68
C MET A 471 9.76 15.45 -29.12
N LEU A 472 9.08 14.50 -29.77
CA LEU A 472 9.30 14.15 -31.17
C LEU A 472 8.73 15.21 -32.14
N GLY A 473 7.62 15.85 -31.77
CA GLY A 473 6.88 16.79 -32.62
C GLY A 473 7.40 18.23 -32.69
N ARG A 474 8.71 18.49 -32.54
CA ARG A 474 9.24 19.88 -32.54
C ARG A 474 9.03 20.58 -33.89
N GLY A 475 8.14 21.58 -33.94
CA GLY A 475 7.88 22.39 -35.14
C GLY A 475 6.42 22.85 -35.26
N THR A 476 6.08 23.64 -36.28
CA THR A 476 4.72 24.18 -36.51
C THR A 476 3.68 23.14 -36.94
N LEU A 477 4.07 21.90 -37.17
CA LEU A 477 3.16 20.80 -37.43
C LEU A 477 3.78 19.58 -36.75
N LEU A 478 3.13 19.05 -35.72
CA LEU A 478 3.26 17.61 -35.46
C LEU A 478 3.06 16.95 -36.83
N ASP A 479 3.97 16.08 -37.27
CA ASP A 479 3.68 15.22 -38.43
C ASP A 479 2.27 14.66 -38.26
N ASP A 480 1.45 14.64 -39.31
CA ASP A 480 0.01 14.37 -39.21
C ASP A 480 -0.24 13.09 -38.38
N GLU A 481 0.63 12.08 -38.54
CA GLU A 481 0.61 10.84 -37.78
C GLU A 481 0.91 11.02 -36.27
N ILE A 482 1.93 11.81 -35.90
CA ILE A 482 2.28 12.06 -34.49
C ILE A 482 1.19 12.90 -33.82
N GLY A 483 0.63 13.87 -34.55
CA GLY A 483 -0.48 14.71 -34.09
C GLY A 483 -1.74 13.89 -33.80
N GLU A 484 -2.09 12.96 -34.69
CA GLU A 484 -3.21 12.04 -34.49
C GLU A 484 -3.01 11.15 -33.25
N LYS A 485 -1.80 10.58 -33.09
CA LYS A 485 -1.44 9.76 -31.92
C LYS A 485 -1.54 10.56 -30.62
N PHE A 486 -1.06 11.80 -30.61
CA PHE A 486 -1.14 12.69 -29.45
C PHE A 486 -2.59 13.05 -29.12
N ALA A 487 -3.42 13.33 -30.13
CA ALA A 487 -4.84 13.61 -29.95
C ALA A 487 -5.60 12.39 -29.39
N VAL A 488 -5.24 11.16 -29.76
CA VAL A 488 -5.79 9.93 -29.16
C VAL A 488 -5.49 9.88 -27.65
N VAL A 489 -4.22 10.08 -27.26
CA VAL A 489 -3.80 10.06 -25.84
C VAL A 489 -4.56 11.11 -25.04
N LYS A 490 -4.60 12.36 -25.51
CA LYS A 490 -5.27 13.46 -24.83
C LYS A 490 -6.78 13.25 -24.69
N ARG A 491 -7.46 12.79 -25.75
CA ARG A 491 -8.90 12.46 -25.69
C ARG A 491 -9.18 11.38 -24.66
N LEU A 492 -8.34 10.34 -24.59
CA LEU A 492 -8.53 9.29 -23.60
C LEU A 492 -8.30 9.82 -22.17
N LEU A 493 -7.25 10.60 -21.92
CA LEU A 493 -7.01 11.20 -20.60
C LEU A 493 -8.20 12.06 -20.14
N LEU A 494 -8.76 12.88 -21.03
CA LEU A 494 -9.98 13.67 -20.74
C LEU A 494 -11.18 12.77 -20.42
N ARG A 495 -11.33 11.62 -21.10
CA ARG A 495 -12.40 10.67 -20.78
C ARG A 495 -12.18 10.01 -19.42
N MET A 496 -10.95 9.63 -19.10
CA MET A 496 -10.59 9.03 -17.82
C MET A 496 -10.75 10.02 -16.66
N ASN A 497 -10.76 11.33 -16.91
CA ASN A 497 -11.03 12.36 -15.90
C ASN A 497 -12.38 12.17 -15.19
N ALA A 498 -13.38 11.60 -15.88
CA ALA A 498 -14.67 11.26 -15.28
C ALA A 498 -14.56 10.27 -14.12
N ARG A 499 -13.47 9.49 -14.07
CA ARG A 499 -13.20 8.52 -13.01
C ARG A 499 -12.02 8.91 -12.11
N TRP A 500 -10.96 9.44 -12.72
CA TRP A 500 -9.70 9.79 -12.06
C TRP A 500 -9.28 11.21 -12.43
N ARG A 501 -9.42 12.15 -11.50
CA ARG A 501 -9.06 13.56 -11.74
C ARG A 501 -7.58 13.75 -12.12
N LEU A 502 -6.72 12.81 -11.72
CA LEU A 502 -5.33 12.75 -12.17
C LEU A 502 -5.17 12.78 -13.69
N ALA A 503 -6.07 12.12 -14.42
CA ALA A 503 -6.02 12.10 -15.88
C ALA A 503 -6.31 13.49 -16.49
N GLY A 504 -7.21 14.27 -15.88
CA GLY A 504 -7.46 15.67 -16.25
C GLY A 504 -6.22 16.54 -16.04
N ILE A 505 -5.58 16.43 -14.87
CA ILE A 505 -4.33 17.16 -14.59
C ILE A 505 -3.23 16.81 -15.60
N TYR A 506 -3.07 15.53 -15.96
CA TYR A 506 -2.12 15.14 -17.00
C TYR A 506 -2.46 15.73 -18.37
N ALA A 507 -3.74 15.76 -18.76
CA ALA A 507 -4.18 16.37 -20.01
C ALA A 507 -3.87 17.88 -20.04
N ASP A 508 -4.08 18.59 -18.93
CA ASP A 508 -3.79 20.02 -18.80
C ASP A 508 -2.28 20.30 -18.89
N VAL A 509 -1.45 19.48 -18.24
CA VAL A 509 0.03 19.60 -18.33
C VAL A 509 0.51 19.38 -19.76
N LEU A 510 -0.02 18.38 -20.46
CA LEU A 510 0.31 18.14 -21.86
C LEU A 510 -0.14 19.30 -22.76
N GLN A 511 -1.33 19.85 -22.52
CA GLN A 511 -1.83 21.01 -23.25
C GLN A 511 -0.94 22.24 -23.04
N ALA A 512 -0.51 22.52 -21.81
CA ALA A 512 0.37 23.64 -21.51
C ALA A 512 1.71 23.51 -22.24
N ARG A 513 2.31 22.31 -22.24
CA ARG A 513 3.56 22.03 -22.97
C ARG A 513 3.42 22.16 -24.48
N GLU A 514 2.30 21.70 -25.04
CA GLU A 514 1.99 21.86 -26.47
C GLU A 514 1.98 23.34 -26.87
N ILE A 515 1.34 24.20 -26.07
CA ILE A 515 1.27 25.65 -26.30
C ILE A 515 2.65 26.31 -26.17
N GLU A 516 3.43 25.91 -25.17
CA GLU A 516 4.79 26.42 -24.95
C GLU A 516 5.69 26.16 -26.17
N LEU A 517 5.72 24.91 -26.65
CA LEU A 517 6.49 24.50 -27.83
C LEU A 517 6.04 25.21 -29.13
N ALA A 518 4.73 25.43 -29.30
CA ALA A 518 4.18 26.22 -30.40
C ALA A 518 4.62 27.70 -30.31
N SER A 519 4.73 28.26 -29.11
CA SER A 519 5.18 29.64 -28.92
C SER A 519 6.67 29.84 -29.19
N GLU A 520 7.51 28.86 -28.84
CA GLU A 520 8.96 28.88 -29.09
C GLU A 520 9.25 28.82 -30.59
N THR A 521 8.58 27.93 -31.31
CA THR A 521 8.70 27.83 -32.77
C THR A 521 8.28 29.12 -33.48
N HIS A 522 7.20 29.78 -33.05
CA HIS A 522 6.80 31.08 -33.59
C HIS A 522 7.83 32.20 -33.33
N LYS A 523 8.52 32.20 -32.18
CA LYS A 523 9.60 33.18 -31.90
C LYS A 523 10.82 32.94 -32.79
N THR A 524 11.20 31.69 -33.00
CA THR A 524 12.32 31.32 -33.88
C THR A 524 12.01 31.70 -35.33
N THR A 525 10.82 31.39 -35.84
CA THR A 525 10.42 31.75 -37.22
C THR A 525 10.37 33.27 -37.43
N ARG A 526 9.93 34.06 -36.44
CA ARG A 526 9.97 35.54 -36.53
C ARG A 526 11.38 36.12 -36.57
N GLN A 527 12.36 35.52 -35.88
CA GLN A 527 13.76 35.95 -35.96
C GLN A 527 14.36 35.69 -37.35
N PHE A 528 13.98 34.59 -38.01
CA PHE A 528 14.44 34.31 -39.38
C PHE A 528 13.78 35.20 -40.45
N VAL A 529 12.51 35.59 -40.27
CA VAL A 529 11.81 36.48 -41.21
C VAL A 529 12.27 37.95 -41.12
N CYS A 530 12.94 38.34 -40.03
CA CYS A 530 13.56 39.68 -39.90
C CYS A 530 15.00 39.77 -40.46
N LEU A 531 15.54 38.68 -41.02
CA LEU A 531 16.89 38.62 -41.60
C LEU A 531 16.90 38.36 -43.12
N THR A 532 15.75 38.44 -43.78
CA THR A 532 15.59 38.45 -45.23
C THR A 532 15.02 39.79 -45.67
#